data_AF-A0A356U8U6-F1
#
_entry.id   AF-A0A356U8U6-F1
#
_cell.length_a   1.000
_cell.length_b   1.000
_cell.length_c   1.000
_cell.angle_alpha   90.00
_cell.angle_beta   90.00
_cell.angle_gamma   90.00
#
_symmetry.space_group_name_H-M   'P 1'
#
loop_
_entity.id
_entity.type
_entity.pdbx_description
1 polymer ?
#
loop_
_entity_poly.entity_id
_entity_poly.type
_entity_poly.pdbx_seq_one_letter_code
_entity_poly.pdbx_strand_id
1 'polypeptide(L)'
;MEWIGVYFGLYVLLTIGLYHILIVKLETIFGVWPWITFLLLGIACLYFSIAAKTATWSMWWGYNAFINLWSVKEMFDQSKRSRQV
;
A
#
# COMPACT_ATOMS: atom_id res chain seq x y z
N MET A 1 22.76 -2.49 -13.93
CA MET A 1 21.75 -2.14 -12.90
C MET A 1 21.53 -0.62 -12.89
N GLU A 2 21.27 0.01 -14.05
CA GLU A 2 21.24 1.49 -14.16
C GLU A 2 19.80 2.04 -14.12
N TRP A 3 18.84 1.34 -14.72
CA TRP A 3 17.47 1.84 -14.89
C TRP A 3 16.48 1.40 -13.81
N ILE A 4 16.93 0.57 -12.87
CA ILE A 4 16.03 -0.04 -11.88
C ILE A 4 15.36 1.03 -11.00
N GLY A 5 16.07 2.12 -10.69
CA GLY A 5 15.51 3.25 -9.96
C GLY A 5 14.43 3.98 -10.75
N VAL A 6 14.59 4.13 -12.07
CA VAL A 6 13.58 4.77 -12.94
C VAL A 6 12.33 3.90 -13.05
N TYR A 7 12.49 2.61 -13.31
CA TYR A 7 11.36 1.67 -13.37
C TYR A 7 10.65 1.55 -12.03
N PHE A 8 11.41 1.50 -10.93
CA PHE A 8 10.83 1.45 -9.60
C PHE A 8 10.13 2.75 -9.22
N GLY A 9 10.70 3.91 -9.54
CA GLY A 9 10.05 5.21 -9.32
C GLY A 9 8.73 5.34 -10.08
N LEU A 10 8.70 4.91 -11.34
CA LEU A 10 7.47 4.86 -12.13
C LEU A 10 6.44 3.90 -11.50
N TYR A 11 6.88 2.72 -11.07
CA TYR A 11 6.04 1.75 -10.37
C TYR A 11 5.45 2.35 -9.08
N VAL A 12 6.26 3.05 -8.28
CA VAL A 12 5.82 3.74 -7.05
C VAL A 12 4.75 4.79 -7.36
N LEU A 13 5.01 5.67 -8.32
CA LEU A 13 4.07 6.72 -8.69
C LEU A 13 2.70 6.15 -9.13
N LEU A 14 2.73 5.12 -9.97
CA LEU A 14 1.52 4.46 -10.45
C LEU A 14 0.78 3.76 -9.31
N THR A 15 1.48 3.05 -8.44
CA THR A 15 0.84 2.31 -7.35
C THR A 15 0.25 3.24 -6.29
N ILE A 16 0.90 4.35 -5.92
CA ILE A 16 0.30 5.35 -5.01
C ILE A 16 -1.03 5.88 -5.58
N GLY A 17 -1.06 6.27 -6.85
CA GLY A 17 -2.28 6.74 -7.51
C GLY A 17 -3.38 5.68 -7.55
N LEU A 18 -3.02 4.44 -7.86
CA LEU A 18 -3.96 3.31 -7.88
C LEU A 18 -4.53 3.02 -6.49
N TYR A 19 -3.69 2.99 -5.44
CA TYR A 19 -4.13 2.74 -4.07
C TYR A 19 -5.10 3.83 -3.58
N HIS A 20 -4.88 5.10 -3.92
CA HIS A 20 -5.83 6.16 -3.59
C HIS A 20 -7.24 5.90 -4.17
N ILE A 21 -7.33 5.60 -5.48
CA ILE A 21 -8.61 5.30 -6.12
C ILE A 21 -9.25 4.03 -5.53
N LEU A 22 -8.41 3.02 -5.28
CA LEU A 22 -8.84 1.74 -4.73
C LEU A 22 -9.41 1.89 -3.31
N ILE A 23 -8.77 2.67 -2.44
CA ILE A 23 -9.24 2.92 -1.06
C ILE A 23 -10.59 3.63 -1.07
N VAL A 24 -10.77 4.67 -1.89
CA VAL A 24 -12.05 5.39 -2.00
C VAL A 24 -13.18 4.46 -2.47
N LYS A 25 -12.91 3.62 -3.48
CA LYS A 25 -13.89 2.64 -3.96
C LYS A 25 -14.23 1.59 -2.91
N LEU A 26 -13.23 1.05 -2.23
CA LEU A 26 -13.43 0.07 -1.17
C LEU A 26 -14.21 0.66 0.00
N GLU A 27 -13.92 1.90 0.40
CA GLU A 27 -14.68 2.60 1.44
C GLU A 27 -16.14 2.80 1.03
N THR A 28 -16.39 3.19 -0.22
CA THR A 28 -17.77 3.42 -0.70
C THR A 28 -18.59 2.12 -0.75
N ILE A 29 -17.97 0.97 -1.04
CA ILE A 29 -18.67 -0.32 -1.19
C ILE A 29 -18.76 -1.08 0.15
N PHE A 30 -17.67 -1.11 0.91
CA PHE A 30 -17.50 -1.95 2.11
C PHE A 30 -17.31 -1.16 3.41
N GLY A 31 -17.26 0.17 3.35
CA GLY A 31 -16.91 1.01 4.48
C GLY A 31 -15.45 0.82 4.92
N VAL A 32 -15.20 0.98 6.21
CA VAL A 32 -13.85 0.80 6.81
C VAL A 32 -13.45 -0.67 6.98
N TRP A 33 -14.32 -1.65 6.72
CA TRP A 33 -14.06 -3.06 7.03
C TRP A 33 -12.80 -3.69 6.38
N PRO A 34 -12.40 -3.34 5.14
CA PRO A 34 -11.21 -3.90 4.49
C PRO A 34 -9.86 -3.58 5.17
N TRP A 35 -9.83 -2.83 6.27
CA TRP A 35 -8.59 -2.36 6.90
C TRP A 35 -7.72 -3.52 7.37
N ILE A 36 -8.34 -4.63 7.79
CA ILE A 36 -7.66 -5.84 8.25
C ILE A 36 -6.90 -6.49 7.10
N THR A 37 -7.44 -6.48 5.87
CA THR A 37 -6.77 -7.12 4.73
C THR A 37 -5.50 -6.37 4.36
N PHE A 38 -5.54 -5.03 4.34
CA PHE A 38 -4.36 -4.20 4.14
C PHE A 38 -3.32 -4.37 5.26
N LEU A 39 -3.77 -4.49 6.51
CA LEU A 39 -2.86 -4.72 7.64
C LEU A 39 -2.14 -6.07 7.52
N LEU A 40 -2.89 -7.15 7.27
CA LEU A 40 -2.33 -8.50 7.12
C LEU A 40 -1.40 -8.59 5.91
N LEU A 41 -1.79 -8.00 4.77
CA LEU A 41 -0.94 -7.92 3.58
C LEU A 41 0.34 -7.13 3.85
N GLY A 42 0.25 -6.01 4.57
CA GLY A 42 1.38 -5.20 4.97
C GLY A 42 2.38 -5.98 5.83
N ILE A 43 1.90 -6.70 6.84
CA ILE A 43 2.74 -7.53 7.72
C ILE A 43 3.37 -8.70 6.96
N ALA A 44 2.60 -9.36 6.08
CA ALA A 44 3.13 -10.44 5.25
C ALA A 44 4.25 -9.93 4.32
N CYS A 45 4.04 -8.79 3.65
CA CYS A 45 5.06 -8.16 2.81
C CYS A 45 6.29 -7.73 3.64
N LEU A 46 6.10 -7.26 4.87
CA LEU A 46 7.20 -6.91 5.77
C LEU A 46 8.04 -8.14 6.12
N TYR A 47 7.41 -9.26 6.42
CA TYR A 47 8.11 -10.53 6.65
C TYR A 47 8.92 -10.96 5.41
N PHE A 48 8.32 -10.90 4.21
CA PHE A 48 9.02 -11.20 2.96
C PHE A 48 10.16 -10.24 2.66
N SER A 49 10.03 -8.96 3.06
CA SER A 49 11.08 -7.95 2.93
C SER A 49 12.32 -8.32 3.75
N ILE A 50 12.13 -8.85 4.97
CA ILE A 50 13.22 -9.28 5.85
C ILE A 50 13.82 -10.61 5.39
N ALA A 51 12.98 -11.53 4.90
CA ALA A 51 13.41 -12.84 4.40
C ALA A 51 14.02 -12.81 2.97
N ALA A 52 14.03 -11.66 2.31
CA ALA A 52 14.50 -11.52 0.94
C ALA A 52 16.02 -11.73 0.81
N LYS A 53 16.42 -12.51 -0.21
CA LYS A 53 17.83 -12.85 -0.46
C LYS A 53 18.63 -11.76 -1.17
N THR A 54 17.97 -10.76 -1.75
CA THR A 54 18.64 -9.66 -2.46
C THR A 54 18.03 -8.31 -2.08
N ALA A 55 18.87 -7.26 -2.12
CA ALA A 55 18.44 -5.90 -1.79
C ALA A 55 17.29 -5.41 -2.68
N THR A 56 17.26 -5.79 -3.96
CA THR A 56 16.18 -5.43 -4.89
C THR A 56 14.83 -6.02 -4.47
N TRP A 57 14.80 -7.30 -4.10
CA TRP A 57 13.56 -7.95 -3.64
C TRP A 57 13.15 -7.42 -2.26
N SER A 58 14.10 -7.19 -1.37
CA SER A 58 13.84 -6.57 -0.06
C SER A 58 13.20 -5.18 -0.23
N MET A 59 13.76 -4.34 -1.11
CA MET A 59 13.21 -3.02 -1.42
C MET A 59 11.79 -3.08 -2.01
N TRP A 60 11.55 -4.01 -2.94
CA TRP A 60 10.24 -4.17 -3.57
C TRP A 60 9.18 -4.64 -2.57
N TRP A 61 9.49 -5.62 -1.73
CA TRP A 61 8.60 -6.08 -0.66
C TRP A 61 8.40 -5.03 0.43
N GLY A 62 9.45 -4.31 0.82
CA GLY A 62 9.38 -3.24 1.81
C GLY A 62 8.45 -2.12 1.35
N TYR A 63 8.57 -1.68 0.10
CA TYR A 63 7.65 -0.70 -0.48
C TYR A 63 6.19 -1.18 -0.45
N ASN A 64 5.94 -2.41 -0.90
CA ASN A 64 4.60 -3.00 -0.87
C ASN A 64 4.07 -3.16 0.56
N ALA A 65 4.93 -3.42 1.54
CA ALA A 65 4.53 -3.45 2.95
C ALA A 65 4.03 -2.08 3.41
N PHE A 66 4.82 -1.03 3.19
CA PHE A 66 4.48 0.31 3.68
C PHE A 66 3.31 0.95 2.95
N ILE A 67 3.13 0.74 1.64
CA ILE A 67 1.93 1.23 0.95
C ILE A 67 0.65 0.57 1.49
N ASN A 68 0.68 -0.73 1.80
CA ASN A 68 -0.46 -1.43 2.41
C ASN A 68 -0.72 -0.93 3.84
N LEU A 69 0.32 -0.78 4.66
CA LEU A 69 0.18 -0.24 6.02
C LEU A 69 -0.32 1.21 6.02
N TRP A 70 0.15 2.04 5.08
CA TRP A 70 -0.36 3.40 4.90
C TRP A 70 -1.83 3.42 4.48
N SER A 71 -2.24 2.48 3.62
CA SER A 71 -3.62 2.37 3.13
C SER A 71 -4.62 2.12 4.26
N VAL A 72 -4.21 1.42 5.33
CA VAL A 72 -5.02 1.28 6.56
C VAL A 72 -5.35 2.65 7.13
N LYS A 73 -4.33 3.49 7.35
CA LYS A 73 -4.51 4.85 7.89
C LYS A 73 -5.37 5.71 6.98
N GLU A 74 -5.07 5.70 5.67
CA GLU A 74 -5.81 6.47 4.68
C GLU A 74 -7.30 6.10 4.68
N MET A 75 -7.64 4.83 4.80
CA MET A 75 -9.05 4.41 4.81
C MET A 75 -9.82 4.91 6.04
N PHE A 76 -9.18 4.95 7.22
CA PHE A 76 -9.79 5.57 8.41
C PHE A 76 -9.92 7.09 8.27
N ASP A 77 -8.95 7.76 7.67
CA ASP A 77 -8.99 9.21 7.45
C ASP A 77 -10.05 9.58 6.41
N GLN A 78 -10.23 8.79 5.34
CA GLN A 78 -11.30 9.01 4.37
C GLN A 78 -12.69 8.79 4.95
N SER A 79 -12.86 7.77 5.79
CA SER A 79 -14.13 7.55 6.48
C SER A 79 -14.52 8.69 7.42
N LYS A 80 -13.56 9.42 7.99
CA LYS A 80 -13.85 10.62 8.78
C LYS A 80 -14.29 11.78 7.88
N ARG A 81 -13.65 11.97 6.72
CA ARG A 81 -13.99 13.03 5.76
C ARG A 81 -15.36 12.80 5.14
N SER A 82 -15.71 11.56 4.78
CA SER A 82 -17.00 11.22 4.20
C SER A 82 -18.17 11.46 5.17
N ARG A 83 -17.94 11.31 6.48
CA ARG A 83 -18.94 11.57 7.54
C ARG A 83 -19.05 13.04 7.95
N GLN A 84 -18.19 13.93 7.47
CA GLN A 84 -18.22 15.36 7.78
C GLN A 84 -19.09 16.18 6.82
N VAL A 85 -19.68 15.53 5.80
CA VAL A 85 -20.59 16.11 4.81
C VAL A 85 -22.00 15.64 5.08
#